data_AF-A0A7R9LPR0-F1
#
_entry.id   AF-A0A7R9LPR0-F1
#
_cell.length_a   1.000
_cell.length_b   1.000
_cell.length_c   1.000
_cell.angle_alpha   90.00
_cell.angle_beta   90.00
_cell.angle_gamma   90.00
#
_symmetry.space_group_name_H-M   'P 1'
#
loop_
_entity.id
_entity.type
_entity.pdbx_description
1 polymer ?
#
loop_
_entity_poly.entity_id
_entity_poly.type
_entity_poly.pdbx_seq_one_letter_code
_entity_poly.pdbx_strand_id
1 'polypeptide(L)'
;MSVPQIPQISYASTSVDLSDKSRFGYFSRTVPPDNFQAQAMVDIIKLFNWTYVSTIASEGDYGEKGIEHFKILASRDGICIAESAKISRNAKHSDFLRIIEQLSSKGNARVIVLFVDEDNCRRLLSASREMGKEGYFLWLGSDSWGRKIHPVRGQEESAGGAITILPKRKPLKGFDAYFKRLKPSTNIRNPWFIPFWEQHFNCTFALHSRRSEFDMRRSKRCTGEEKIWKYEQEGLVPFVVDAVYAMAHAIHNLLKDRCGRDGNKMCHPKEFIKGSDLLRHIRSVSFK
;
A
#
# COMPACT_ATOMS: atom_id res chain seq x y z
N MET A 1 -28.58 14.97 4.84
CA MET A 1 -27.47 15.56 4.06
C MET A 1 -27.24 14.68 2.84
N SER A 2 -27.23 15.25 1.63
CA SER A 2 -26.91 14.52 0.41
C SER A 2 -25.42 14.19 0.36
N VAL A 3 -25.07 12.94 0.05
CA VAL A 3 -23.67 12.53 -0.15
C VAL A 3 -23.08 13.30 -1.35
N PRO A 4 -21.93 13.96 -1.21
CA PRO A 4 -21.31 14.68 -2.33
C PRO A 4 -20.97 13.72 -3.46
N GLN A 5 -21.43 14.04 -4.67
CA GLN A 5 -21.19 13.25 -5.88
C GLN A 5 -19.81 13.56 -6.47
N ILE A 6 -18.75 13.28 -5.72
CA ILE A 6 -17.38 13.57 -6.15
C ILE A 6 -16.69 12.26 -6.53
N PRO A 7 -16.27 12.09 -7.79
CA PRO A 7 -15.50 10.91 -8.20
C PRO A 7 -14.17 10.81 -7.46
N GLN A 8 -13.84 9.60 -7.01
CA GLN A 8 -12.57 9.29 -6.34
C GLN A 8 -11.84 8.18 -7.11
N ILE A 9 -10.53 8.36 -7.31
CA ILE A 9 -9.64 7.33 -7.86
C ILE A 9 -8.60 6.97 -6.79
N SER A 10 -8.71 5.78 -6.19
CA SER A 10 -7.74 5.29 -5.21
C SER A 10 -6.55 4.61 -5.89
N TYR A 11 -5.35 4.85 -5.38
CA TYR A 11 -4.11 4.23 -5.87
C TYR A 11 -3.66 3.03 -5.04
N ALA A 12 -4.36 2.70 -3.94
CA ALA A 12 -3.91 1.68 -2.98
C ALA A 12 -5.04 0.85 -2.36
N SER A 13 -6.32 1.21 -2.54
CA SER A 13 -7.41 0.48 -1.89
C SER A 13 -7.84 -0.73 -2.72
N THR A 14 -7.45 -1.91 -2.27
CA THR A 14 -7.62 -3.18 -3.01
C THR A 14 -8.78 -4.05 -2.53
N SER A 15 -9.43 -3.71 -1.40
CA SER A 15 -10.59 -4.47 -0.89
C SER A 15 -11.64 -4.74 -1.97
N VAL A 16 -12.17 -5.97 -1.97
CA VAL A 16 -13.16 -6.42 -2.96
C VAL A 16 -14.46 -5.63 -2.83
N ASP A 17 -14.88 -5.27 -1.61
CA ASP A 17 -16.12 -4.54 -1.32
C ASP A 17 -16.23 -3.22 -2.08
N LEU A 18 -15.10 -2.54 -2.33
CA LEU A 18 -15.04 -1.27 -3.08
C LEU A 18 -15.43 -1.42 -4.57
N SER A 19 -15.63 -2.66 -5.02
CA SER A 19 -16.10 -2.98 -6.37
C SER A 19 -17.63 -2.88 -6.48
N ASP A 20 -18.37 -2.94 -5.37
CA ASP A 20 -19.82 -2.80 -5.35
C ASP A 20 -20.24 -1.36 -5.69
N LYS A 21 -20.76 -1.16 -6.90
CA LYS A 21 -21.16 0.16 -7.39
C LYS A 21 -22.51 0.63 -6.85
N SER A 22 -23.29 -0.24 -6.21
CA SER A 22 -24.51 0.16 -5.50
C SER A 22 -24.17 0.92 -4.21
N ARG A 23 -23.11 0.50 -3.52
CA ARG A 23 -22.59 1.14 -2.31
C ARG A 23 -21.55 2.23 -2.60
N PHE A 24 -20.61 1.96 -3.51
CA PHE A 24 -19.46 2.82 -3.82
C PHE A 24 -19.55 3.36 -5.26
N GLY A 25 -20.68 3.99 -5.58
CA GLY A 25 -21.01 4.44 -6.93
C GLY A 25 -20.01 5.40 -7.57
N TYR A 26 -19.26 6.18 -6.78
CA TYR A 26 -18.28 7.18 -7.24
C TYR A 26 -16.82 6.74 -7.05
N PHE A 27 -16.58 5.49 -6.63
CA PHE A 27 -15.26 4.95 -6.41
C PHE A 27 -14.69 4.26 -7.66
N SER A 28 -13.44 4.59 -7.97
CA SER A 28 -12.58 3.94 -8.97
C SER A 28 -11.19 3.73 -8.37
N ARG A 29 -10.35 2.90 -9.01
CA ARG A 29 -8.98 2.66 -8.56
C ARG A 29 -8.06 2.26 -9.71
N THR A 30 -6.75 2.45 -9.52
CA THR A 30 -5.70 2.04 -10.46
C THR A 30 -5.02 0.72 -10.07
N VAL A 31 -5.35 0.18 -8.90
CA VAL A 31 -4.87 -1.13 -8.43
C VAL A 31 -5.94 -2.22 -8.62
N PRO A 32 -5.54 -3.49 -8.83
CA PRO A 32 -6.49 -4.60 -8.91
C PRO A 32 -7.13 -4.91 -7.55
N PRO A 33 -8.33 -5.52 -7.51
CA PRO A 33 -8.90 -6.04 -6.27
C PRO A 33 -8.14 -7.22 -5.67
N ASP A 34 -8.29 -7.41 -4.36
CA ASP A 34 -7.67 -8.50 -3.58
C ASP A 34 -8.11 -9.90 -4.02
N ASN A 35 -9.22 -10.06 -4.76
CA ASN A 35 -9.61 -11.37 -5.29
C ASN A 35 -8.58 -11.94 -6.29
N PHE A 36 -7.91 -11.07 -7.07
CA PHE A 36 -6.83 -11.49 -7.96
C PHE A 36 -5.58 -11.89 -7.17
N GLN A 37 -5.31 -11.18 -6.07
CA GLN A 37 -4.20 -11.51 -5.18
C GLN A 37 -4.45 -12.83 -4.44
N ALA A 38 -5.66 -13.04 -3.92
CA ALA A 38 -6.06 -14.29 -3.28
C ALA A 38 -5.95 -15.48 -4.26
N GLN A 39 -6.37 -15.31 -5.52
CA GLN A 39 -6.20 -16.32 -6.55
C GLN A 39 -4.72 -16.61 -6.80
N ALA A 40 -3.87 -15.59 -6.92
CA ALA A 40 -2.43 -15.78 -7.09
C ALA A 40 -1.79 -16.52 -5.90
N MET A 41 -2.23 -16.27 -4.66
CA MET A 41 -1.77 -17.03 -3.49
C MET A 41 -2.16 -18.50 -3.56
N VAL A 42 -3.40 -18.80 -3.96
CA VAL A 42 -3.86 -20.19 -4.18
C VAL A 42 -3.05 -20.88 -5.28
N ASP A 43 -2.78 -20.17 -6.38
CA ASP A 43 -1.99 -20.72 -7.49
C ASP A 43 -0.54 -21.01 -7.07
N ILE A 44 0.07 -20.15 -6.24
CA ILE A 44 1.39 -20.41 -5.64
C ILE A 44 1.34 -21.65 -4.74
N ILE A 45 0.34 -21.76 -3.86
CA ILE A 45 0.18 -22.92 -2.97
C ILE A 45 0.08 -24.22 -3.77
N LYS A 46 -0.69 -24.21 -4.86
CA LYS A 46 -0.83 -25.36 -5.77
C LYS A 46 0.47 -25.68 -6.51
N LEU A 47 1.18 -24.66 -6.99
CA LEU A 47 2.47 -24.84 -7.67
C LEU A 47 3.47 -25.61 -6.80
N PHE A 48 3.47 -25.35 -5.49
CA PHE A 48 4.34 -26.04 -4.53
C PHE A 48 3.71 -27.29 -3.89
N ASN A 49 2.51 -27.70 -4.34
CA ASN A 49 1.75 -28.82 -3.81
C ASN A 49 1.50 -28.75 -2.28
N TRP A 50 1.37 -27.55 -1.72
CA TRP A 50 0.98 -27.41 -0.32
C TRP A 50 -0.54 -27.57 -0.20
N THR A 51 -0.96 -28.48 0.68
CA THR A 51 -2.39 -28.81 0.87
C THR A 51 -2.93 -28.42 2.24
N TYR A 52 -2.05 -28.01 3.16
CA TYR A 52 -2.40 -27.65 4.53
C TYR A 52 -1.67 -26.37 4.96
N VAL A 53 -2.42 -25.29 5.13
CA VAL A 53 -1.88 -23.94 5.39
C VAL A 53 -2.59 -23.29 6.58
N SER A 54 -2.00 -22.23 7.14
CA SER A 54 -2.68 -21.38 8.12
C SER A 54 -2.82 -19.96 7.58
N THR A 55 -3.75 -19.17 8.12
CA THR A 55 -4.02 -17.80 7.65
C THR A 55 -3.99 -16.80 8.80
N ILE A 56 -3.53 -15.57 8.53
CA ILE A 56 -3.62 -14.43 9.45
C ILE A 56 -4.22 -13.23 8.74
N ALA A 57 -5.21 -12.59 9.37
CA ALA A 57 -5.84 -11.36 8.90
C ALA A 57 -5.70 -10.22 9.91
N SER A 58 -5.42 -9.00 9.44
CA SER A 58 -5.71 -7.78 10.20
C SER A 58 -7.22 -7.53 10.24
N GLU A 59 -7.74 -7.08 11.38
CA GLU A 59 -9.13 -6.67 11.53
C GLU A 59 -9.49 -5.51 10.57
N GLY A 60 -10.57 -5.67 9.82
CA GLY A 60 -11.05 -4.70 8.83
C GLY A 60 -11.12 -5.23 7.39
N ASP A 61 -11.63 -4.37 6.49
CA ASP A 61 -12.07 -4.76 5.14
C ASP A 61 -10.97 -5.26 4.21
N TYR A 62 -9.70 -4.93 4.46
CA TYR A 62 -8.58 -5.47 3.70
C TYR A 62 -8.24 -6.90 4.15
N GLY A 63 -7.95 -7.06 5.45
CA GLY A 63 -7.48 -8.33 5.98
C GLY A 63 -8.55 -9.42 6.00
N GLU A 64 -9.72 -9.10 6.54
CA GLU A 64 -10.79 -10.08 6.71
C GLU A 64 -11.39 -10.50 5.36
N LYS A 65 -11.64 -9.55 4.44
CA LYS A 65 -12.19 -9.88 3.11
C LYS A 65 -11.18 -10.57 2.20
N GLY A 66 -9.90 -10.20 2.30
CA GLY A 66 -8.82 -10.89 1.59
C GLY A 66 -8.74 -12.36 1.99
N ILE A 67 -8.72 -12.65 3.31
CA ILE A 67 -8.76 -14.03 3.80
C ILE A 67 -10.08 -14.73 3.48
N GLU A 68 -11.23 -14.08 3.61
CA GLU A 68 -12.53 -14.67 3.25
C GLU A 68 -12.54 -15.17 1.80
N HIS A 69 -12.07 -14.34 0.86
CA HIS A 69 -11.94 -14.74 -0.54
C HIS A 69 -10.90 -15.84 -0.75
N PHE A 70 -9.75 -15.76 -0.08
CA PHE A 70 -8.75 -16.82 -0.10
C PHE A 70 -9.33 -18.16 0.36
N LYS A 71 -10.12 -18.20 1.44
CA LYS A 71 -10.75 -19.42 1.96
C LYS A 71 -11.67 -20.08 0.94
N ILE A 72 -12.49 -19.29 0.25
CA ILE A 72 -13.39 -19.77 -0.80
C ILE A 72 -12.60 -20.43 -1.93
N LEU A 73 -11.55 -19.76 -2.42
CA LEU A 73 -10.72 -20.26 -3.51
C LEU A 73 -9.90 -21.49 -3.09
N ALA A 74 -9.33 -21.47 -1.88
CA ALA A 74 -8.58 -22.58 -1.30
C ALA A 74 -9.46 -23.83 -1.17
N SER A 75 -10.68 -23.69 -0.66
CA SER A 75 -11.62 -24.80 -0.51
C SER A 75 -12.01 -25.41 -1.86
N ARG A 76 -12.21 -24.58 -2.90
CA ARG A 76 -12.50 -25.06 -4.27
C ARG A 76 -11.37 -25.92 -4.83
N ASP A 77 -10.14 -25.59 -4.48
CA ASP A 77 -8.94 -26.23 -5.01
C ASP A 77 -8.34 -27.28 -4.05
N GLY A 78 -9.10 -27.71 -3.03
CA GLY A 78 -8.72 -28.81 -2.13
C GLY A 78 -7.64 -28.47 -1.09
N ILE A 79 -7.45 -27.18 -0.78
CA ILE A 79 -6.48 -26.72 0.22
C ILE A 79 -7.20 -26.56 1.56
N CYS A 80 -6.69 -27.24 2.59
CA CYS A 80 -7.22 -27.21 3.95
C CYS A 80 -6.54 -26.11 4.79
N ILE A 81 -7.34 -25.48 5.65
CA ILE A 81 -6.86 -24.41 6.54
C ILE A 81 -6.82 -24.91 7.98
N ALA A 82 -5.62 -24.99 8.54
CA ALA A 82 -5.35 -25.55 9.86
C ALA A 82 -5.74 -24.62 11.00
N GLU A 83 -5.45 -23.33 10.82
CA GLU A 83 -5.69 -22.27 11.80
C GLU A 83 -5.93 -20.95 11.07
N SER A 84 -6.82 -20.12 11.61
CA SER A 84 -7.16 -18.82 11.04
C SER A 84 -7.15 -17.77 12.13
N ALA A 85 -5.99 -17.13 12.32
CA ALA A 85 -5.82 -16.10 13.33
C ALA A 85 -6.29 -14.72 12.82
N LYS A 86 -6.76 -13.89 13.76
CA LYS A 86 -7.11 -12.49 13.52
C LYS A 86 -6.37 -11.58 14.49
N ILE A 87 -5.83 -10.47 13.96
CA ILE A 87 -5.16 -9.42 14.72
C ILE A 87 -6.13 -8.25 14.89
N SER A 88 -6.53 -7.96 16.13
CA SER A 88 -7.39 -6.80 16.41
C SER A 88 -6.62 -5.48 16.26
N ARG A 89 -7.33 -4.39 15.98
CA ARG A 89 -6.75 -3.04 15.81
C ARG A 89 -5.90 -2.59 17.01
N ASN A 90 -6.28 -3.01 18.22
CA ASN A 90 -5.60 -2.67 19.46
C ASN A 90 -4.74 -3.83 20.01
N ALA A 91 -4.34 -4.78 19.15
CA ALA A 91 -3.57 -5.94 19.55
C ALA A 91 -2.27 -5.52 20.25
N LYS A 92 -2.00 -6.13 21.41
CA LYS A 92 -0.79 -5.94 22.21
C LYS A 92 0.27 -6.95 21.79
N HIS A 93 1.53 -6.73 22.20
CA HIS A 93 2.63 -7.64 21.90
C HIS A 93 2.33 -9.11 22.28
N SER A 94 1.68 -9.33 23.43
CA SER A 94 1.26 -10.66 23.89
C SER A 94 0.32 -11.38 22.93
N ASP A 95 -0.49 -10.66 22.15
CA ASP A 95 -1.38 -11.26 21.15
C ASP A 95 -0.58 -11.90 20.00
N PHE A 96 0.54 -11.27 19.60
CA PHE A 96 1.40 -11.80 18.54
C PHE A 96 2.10 -13.07 19.00
N LEU A 97 2.61 -13.11 20.23
CA LEU A 97 3.21 -14.31 20.82
C LEU A 97 2.19 -15.46 20.86
N ARG A 98 0.96 -15.19 21.32
CA ARG A 98 -0.12 -16.17 21.34
C ARG A 98 -0.47 -16.68 19.93
N ILE A 99 -0.50 -15.80 18.93
CA ILE A 99 -0.73 -16.20 17.53
C ILE A 99 0.38 -17.15 17.05
N ILE A 100 1.65 -16.81 17.29
CA ILE A 100 2.78 -17.67 16.92
C ILE A 100 2.72 -19.04 17.62
N GLU A 101 2.33 -19.07 18.90
CA GLU A 101 2.11 -20.30 19.65
C GLU A 101 0.99 -21.16 19.03
N GLN A 102 -0.16 -20.54 18.75
CA GLN A 102 -1.31 -21.20 18.12
C GLN A 102 -0.93 -21.81 16.76
N LEU A 103 -0.22 -21.07 15.92
CA LEU A 103 0.25 -21.55 14.61
C LEU A 103 1.28 -22.68 14.77
N SER A 104 2.19 -22.57 15.75
CA SER A 104 3.20 -23.59 16.03
C SER A 104 2.57 -24.92 16.49
N SER A 105 1.39 -24.88 17.13
CA SER A 105 0.66 -26.09 17.51
C SER A 105 0.20 -26.91 16.29
N LYS A 106 0.10 -26.28 15.11
CA LYS A 106 -0.27 -26.93 13.84
C LYS A 106 0.98 -27.33 13.06
N GLY A 107 1.75 -28.28 13.59
CA GLY A 107 3.07 -28.65 13.06
C GLY A 107 3.13 -29.07 11.58
N ASN A 108 2.01 -29.44 10.96
CA ASN A 108 1.94 -29.79 9.54
C ASN A 108 1.59 -28.59 8.62
N ALA A 109 1.20 -27.44 9.18
CA ALA A 109 0.81 -26.25 8.43
C ALA A 109 1.91 -25.18 8.51
N ARG A 110 2.99 -25.37 7.75
CA ARG A 110 4.16 -24.46 7.76
C ARG A 110 3.98 -23.19 6.94
N VAL A 111 3.09 -23.23 5.96
CA VAL A 111 2.79 -22.09 5.10
C VAL A 111 1.77 -21.20 5.78
N ILE A 112 2.12 -19.93 5.98
CA ILE A 112 1.27 -18.94 6.66
C ILE A 112 0.90 -17.84 5.66
N VAL A 113 -0.37 -17.79 5.29
CA VAL A 113 -0.93 -16.79 4.37
C VAL A 113 -1.26 -15.52 5.14
N LEU A 114 -0.68 -14.39 4.72
CA LEU A 114 -0.77 -13.12 5.45
C LEU A 114 -1.54 -12.06 4.64
N PHE A 115 -2.68 -11.63 5.17
CA PHE A 115 -3.40 -10.42 4.77
C PHE A 115 -3.43 -9.44 5.95
N VAL A 116 -2.26 -8.88 6.23
CA VAL A 116 -2.01 -7.98 7.36
C VAL A 116 -1.33 -6.72 6.85
N ASP A 117 -1.43 -5.60 7.56
CA ASP A 117 -0.67 -4.39 7.26
C ASP A 117 0.83 -4.54 7.60
N GLU A 118 1.61 -3.56 7.16
CA GLU A 118 3.07 -3.55 7.26
C GLU A 118 3.59 -3.61 8.70
N ASP A 119 2.92 -2.91 9.62
CA ASP A 119 3.30 -2.86 11.04
C ASP A 119 2.99 -4.20 11.73
N ASN A 120 1.81 -4.76 11.46
CA ASN A 120 1.44 -6.07 12.00
C ASN A 120 2.32 -7.20 11.43
N CYS A 121 2.73 -7.12 10.15
CA CYS A 121 3.72 -8.04 9.58
C CYS A 121 5.05 -7.99 10.34
N ARG A 122 5.57 -6.78 10.60
CA ARG A 122 6.80 -6.57 11.39
C ARG A 122 6.68 -7.18 12.80
N ARG A 123 5.53 -7.00 13.44
CA ARG A 123 5.28 -7.50 14.80
C ARG A 123 5.19 -9.03 14.83
N LEU A 124 4.60 -9.66 13.81
CA LEU A 124 4.57 -11.11 13.66
C LEU A 124 5.98 -11.70 13.47
N LEU A 125 6.78 -11.11 12.58
CA LEU A 125 8.16 -11.55 12.35
C LEU A 125 9.03 -11.39 13.61
N SER A 126 8.83 -10.31 14.36
CA SER A 126 9.46 -10.08 15.66
C SER A 126 9.04 -11.13 16.70
N ALA A 127 7.74 -11.43 16.82
CA ALA A 127 7.23 -12.43 17.74
C ALA A 127 7.71 -13.85 17.37
N SER A 128 7.78 -14.17 16.09
CA SER A 128 8.34 -15.43 15.59
C SER A 128 9.80 -15.60 16.02
N ARG A 129 10.58 -14.52 15.95
CA ARG A 129 11.98 -14.50 16.40
C ARG A 129 12.08 -14.70 17.92
N GLU A 130 11.29 -13.95 18.68
CA GLU A 130 11.28 -14.02 20.15
C GLU A 130 10.92 -15.43 20.66
N MET A 131 10.07 -16.15 19.92
CA MET A 131 9.68 -17.51 20.24
C MET A 131 10.61 -18.61 19.67
N GLY A 132 11.76 -18.24 19.10
CA GLY A 132 12.71 -19.20 18.53
C GLY A 132 12.14 -19.97 17.32
N LYS A 133 11.30 -19.30 16.51
CA LYS A 133 10.63 -19.86 15.32
C LYS A 133 11.20 -19.30 14.02
N GLU A 134 12.43 -18.79 14.02
CA GLU A 134 13.14 -18.38 12.82
C GLU A 134 13.25 -19.55 11.84
N GLY A 135 12.91 -19.33 10.57
CA GLY A 135 12.88 -20.37 9.54
C GLY A 135 11.84 -21.49 9.73
N TYR A 136 11.03 -21.47 10.80
CA TYR A 136 10.03 -22.51 11.06
C TYR A 136 8.80 -22.36 10.15
N PHE A 137 8.41 -21.12 9.86
CA PHE A 137 7.27 -20.76 9.02
C PHE A 137 7.72 -20.30 7.65
N LEU A 138 6.92 -20.62 6.63
CA LEU A 138 7.04 -20.05 5.29
C LEU A 138 5.94 -19.02 5.10
N TRP A 139 6.31 -17.75 5.05
CA TRP A 139 5.34 -16.65 4.92
C TRP A 139 4.93 -16.45 3.47
N LEU A 140 3.62 -16.46 3.21
CA LEU A 140 3.02 -16.05 1.94
C LEU A 140 2.33 -14.69 2.13
N GLY A 141 3.06 -13.61 1.87
CA GLY A 141 2.67 -12.24 2.15
C GLY A 141 1.86 -11.57 1.04
N SER A 142 0.88 -10.75 1.45
CA SER A 142 0.19 -9.80 0.58
C SER A 142 1.07 -8.60 0.19
N ASP A 143 0.49 -7.70 -0.59
CA ASP A 143 1.09 -6.51 -1.20
C ASP A 143 1.37 -5.39 -0.21
N SER A 144 0.75 -5.45 0.98
CA SER A 144 1.11 -4.63 2.13
C SER A 144 2.59 -4.80 2.52
N TRP A 145 3.12 -6.03 2.46
CA TRP A 145 4.54 -6.35 2.61
C TRP A 145 5.23 -6.14 1.26
N GLY A 146 4.84 -6.90 0.22
CA GLY A 146 5.42 -6.80 -1.11
C GLY A 146 6.97 -6.76 -1.08
N ARG A 147 7.56 -5.64 -1.51
CA ARG A 147 9.03 -5.42 -1.53
C ARG A 147 9.54 -4.48 -0.44
N LYS A 148 8.71 -4.13 0.55
CA LYS A 148 9.07 -3.15 1.57
C LYS A 148 10.07 -3.71 2.57
N ILE A 149 11.04 -2.89 2.93
CA ILE A 149 12.11 -3.27 3.88
C ILE A 149 11.66 -3.19 5.34
N HIS A 150 10.67 -2.35 5.66
CA HIS A 150 10.27 -2.07 7.04
C HIS A 150 9.73 -3.31 7.79
N PRO A 151 8.92 -4.21 7.21
CA PRO A 151 8.57 -5.47 7.88
C PRO A 151 9.77 -6.34 8.24
N VAL A 152 10.83 -6.30 7.43
CA VAL A 152 11.95 -7.26 7.50
C VAL A 152 13.12 -6.76 8.35
N ARG A 153 13.34 -5.44 8.40
CA ARG A 153 14.54 -4.84 8.99
C ARG A 153 14.77 -5.26 10.45
N GLY A 154 15.87 -5.98 10.72
CA GLY A 154 16.23 -6.49 12.04
C GLY A 154 15.55 -7.82 12.42
N GLN A 155 14.84 -8.45 11.48
CA GLN A 155 14.09 -9.69 11.60
C GLN A 155 14.30 -10.57 10.36
N GLU A 156 15.45 -10.42 9.70
CA GLU A 156 15.77 -11.02 8.39
C GLU A 156 15.68 -12.55 8.42
N GLU A 157 16.16 -13.18 9.51
CA GLU A 157 16.11 -14.64 9.69
C GLU A 157 14.68 -15.18 9.80
N SER A 158 13.76 -14.42 10.44
CA SER A 158 12.34 -14.78 10.48
C SER A 158 11.67 -14.67 9.11
N ALA A 159 12.11 -13.72 8.28
CA ALA A 159 11.55 -13.48 6.95
C ALA A 159 12.16 -14.37 5.85
N GLY A 160 13.19 -15.16 6.19
CA GLY A 160 13.89 -16.01 5.25
C GLY A 160 12.95 -16.93 4.47
N GLY A 161 13.08 -16.94 3.14
CA GLY A 161 12.27 -17.76 2.25
C GLY A 161 10.84 -17.26 1.99
N ALA A 162 10.42 -16.14 2.59
CA ALA A 162 9.09 -15.59 2.36
C ALA A 162 8.81 -15.29 0.88
N ILE A 163 7.59 -15.62 0.44
CA ILE A 163 7.07 -15.28 -0.87
C ILE A 163 6.06 -14.16 -0.67
N THR A 164 6.21 -13.04 -1.36
CA THR A 164 5.27 -11.91 -1.27
C THR A 164 4.72 -11.56 -2.64
N ILE A 165 3.49 -11.07 -2.65
CA ILE A 165 2.81 -10.62 -3.86
C ILE A 165 2.89 -9.11 -3.94
N LEU A 166 3.03 -8.56 -5.14
CA LEU A 166 2.83 -7.15 -5.40
C LEU A 166 2.26 -6.96 -6.81
N PRO A 167 1.40 -5.94 -7.02
CA PRO A 167 1.01 -5.55 -8.36
C PRO A 167 2.23 -5.25 -9.25
N LYS A 168 2.17 -5.68 -10.50
CA LYS A 168 3.21 -5.40 -11.48
C LYS A 168 3.32 -3.89 -11.68
N ARG A 169 4.54 -3.37 -11.55
CA ARG A 169 4.84 -1.94 -11.66
C ARG A 169 6.10 -1.70 -12.48
N LYS A 170 6.15 -0.57 -13.17
CA LYS A 170 7.35 -0.11 -13.90
C LYS A 170 7.88 1.15 -13.22
N PRO A 171 9.15 1.16 -12.75
CA PRO A 171 9.73 2.35 -12.15
C PRO A 171 9.70 3.55 -13.11
N LEU A 172 9.31 4.72 -12.59
CA LEU A 172 9.24 5.95 -13.37
C LEU A 172 10.53 6.74 -13.24
N LYS A 173 11.45 6.58 -14.22
CA LYS A 173 12.76 7.25 -14.23
C LYS A 173 12.65 8.78 -14.12
N GLY A 174 11.64 9.38 -14.74
CA GLY A 174 11.38 10.82 -14.67
C GLY A 174 11.02 11.28 -13.25
N PHE A 175 10.26 10.48 -12.51
CA PHE A 175 9.96 10.75 -11.10
C PHE A 175 11.22 10.65 -10.24
N ASP A 176 12.06 9.64 -10.45
CA ASP A 176 13.31 9.48 -9.71
C ASP A 176 14.23 10.69 -9.89
N ALA A 177 14.39 11.14 -11.15
CA ALA A 177 15.21 12.30 -11.48
C ALA A 177 14.64 13.60 -10.90
N TYR A 178 13.32 13.75 -10.91
CA TYR A 178 12.62 14.88 -10.29
C TYR A 178 12.83 14.87 -8.77
N PHE A 179 12.53 13.75 -8.10
CA PHE A 179 12.59 13.64 -6.64
C PHE A 179 13.99 13.86 -6.10
N LYS A 180 15.02 13.26 -6.72
CA LYS A 180 16.43 13.41 -6.33
C LYS A 180 16.98 14.82 -6.51
N ARG A 181 16.34 15.66 -7.33
CA ARG A 181 16.75 17.06 -7.56
C ARG A 181 16.09 18.04 -6.57
N LEU A 182 15.07 17.61 -5.83
CA LEU A 182 14.39 18.50 -4.89
C LEU A 182 15.33 18.96 -3.79
N LYS A 183 15.28 20.26 -3.50
CA LYS A 183 16.02 20.88 -2.39
C LYS A 183 15.06 21.67 -1.49
N PRO A 184 15.32 21.75 -0.17
CA PRO A 184 14.50 22.55 0.74
C PRO A 184 14.37 24.02 0.31
N SER A 185 15.42 24.59 -0.28
CA SER A 185 15.43 25.97 -0.78
C SER A 185 14.51 26.22 -1.98
N THR A 186 14.19 25.18 -2.77
CA THR A 186 13.40 25.31 -4.01
C THR A 186 12.01 24.71 -3.88
N ASN A 187 11.82 23.72 -3.01
CA ASN A 187 10.56 23.01 -2.83
C ASN A 187 9.69 23.65 -1.73
N ILE A 188 9.41 24.95 -1.87
CA ILE A 188 8.63 25.72 -0.88
C ILE A 188 7.14 25.36 -0.85
N ARG A 189 6.65 24.65 -1.87
CA ARG A 189 5.25 24.25 -2.01
C ARG A 189 4.84 23.08 -1.11
N ASN A 190 5.79 22.26 -0.67
CA ASN A 190 5.51 21.08 0.13
C ASN A 190 5.87 21.35 1.61
N PRO A 191 4.88 21.56 2.48
CA PRO A 191 5.13 21.91 3.88
C PRO A 191 5.80 20.77 4.67
N TRP A 192 5.72 19.54 4.20
CA TRP A 192 6.32 18.36 4.84
C TRP A 192 7.74 18.07 4.35
N PHE A 193 8.26 18.81 3.35
CA PHE A 193 9.57 18.51 2.78
C PHE A 193 10.72 18.81 3.74
N ILE A 194 10.60 19.86 4.56
CA ILE A 194 11.59 20.18 5.60
C ILE A 194 11.63 19.08 6.68
N PRO A 195 10.51 18.69 7.31
CA PRO A 195 10.49 17.56 8.26
C PRO A 195 11.05 16.26 7.67
N PHE A 196 10.69 15.95 6.41
CA PHE A 196 11.25 14.81 5.69
C PHE A 196 12.78 14.89 5.58
N TRP A 197 13.32 16.04 5.20
CA TRP A 197 14.76 16.24 5.03
C TRP A 197 15.51 16.05 6.35
N GLU A 198 15.02 16.66 7.42
CA GLU A 198 15.58 16.53 8.77
C GLU A 198 15.59 15.08 9.24
N GLN A 199 14.48 14.36 9.06
CA GLN A 199 14.36 12.95 9.41
C GLN A 199 15.27 12.06 8.56
N HIS A 200 15.33 12.28 7.25
CA HIS A 200 16.10 11.45 6.32
C HIS A 200 17.62 11.59 6.54
N PHE A 201 18.09 12.82 6.77
CA PHE A 201 19.52 13.11 6.97
C PHE A 201 19.95 13.13 8.44
N ASN A 202 19.01 12.93 9.37
CA ASN A 202 19.19 13.03 10.81
C ASN A 202 19.91 14.35 11.20
N CYS A 203 19.36 15.46 10.73
CA CYS A 203 19.87 16.82 10.93
C CYS A 203 18.73 17.81 11.21
N THR A 204 19.04 19.04 11.60
CA THR A 204 18.03 20.08 11.88
C THR A 204 18.35 21.42 11.20
N PHE A 205 17.33 22.12 10.70
CA PHE A 205 17.41 23.52 10.27
C PHE A 205 17.21 24.47 11.46
N ALA A 206 18.03 25.52 11.54
CA ALA A 206 18.06 26.42 12.70
C ALA A 206 16.78 27.23 12.93
N LEU A 207 15.92 27.35 11.92
CA LEU A 207 14.64 28.07 12.00
C LEU A 207 13.55 27.29 12.74
N HIS A 208 13.70 25.96 12.89
CA HIS A 208 12.70 25.09 13.52
C HIS A 208 13.04 24.66 14.96
N SER A 209 14.22 25.01 15.47
CA SER A 209 14.64 24.64 16.83
C SER A 209 14.15 25.65 17.87
N ARG A 210 13.02 25.35 18.55
CA ARG A 210 12.72 25.89 19.90
C ARG A 210 13.51 25.16 21.00
N ARG A 211 14.73 24.70 20.69
CA ARG A 211 15.57 23.93 21.62
C ARG A 211 16.58 24.87 22.28
N SER A 212 16.97 24.54 23.52
CA SER A 212 18.00 25.28 24.24
C SER A 212 19.33 25.26 23.45
N GLU A 213 20.16 26.28 23.63
CA GLU A 213 21.49 26.38 22.99
C GLU A 213 22.37 25.15 23.23
N PHE A 214 22.12 24.39 24.30
CA PHE A 214 22.85 23.19 24.67
C PHE A 214 22.52 21.99 23.75
N ASP A 215 21.26 21.80 23.37
CA ASP A 215 20.82 20.76 22.43
C ASP A 215 21.25 21.06 20.98
N MET A 216 21.34 22.35 20.62
CA MET A 216 21.82 22.78 19.30
C MET A 216 23.28 22.41 19.02
N ARG A 217 24.12 22.28 20.05
CA ARG A 217 25.55 21.92 19.88
C ARG A 217 25.77 20.44 19.58
N ARG A 218 24.80 19.56 19.86
CA ARG A 218 24.88 18.11 19.58
C ARG A 218 24.14 17.68 18.31
N SER A 219 23.21 18.50 17.81
CA SER A 219 22.45 18.17 16.59
C SER A 219 23.23 18.56 15.34
N LYS A 220 23.37 17.63 14.39
CA LYS A 220 23.94 17.91 13.06
C LYS A 220 23.07 18.95 12.36
N ARG A 221 23.66 20.03 11.84
CA ARG A 221 22.93 21.05 11.09
C ARG A 221 22.72 20.59 9.64
N CYS A 222 21.52 20.79 9.11
CA CYS A 222 21.26 20.57 7.69
C CYS A 222 21.82 21.74 6.86
N THR A 223 22.45 21.45 5.72
CA THR A 223 22.87 22.45 4.73
C THR A 223 21.80 22.72 3.68
N GLY A 224 20.89 21.77 3.46
CA GLY A 224 19.92 21.79 2.36
C GLY A 224 20.50 21.36 1.01
N GLU A 225 21.78 20.95 1.00
CA GLU A 225 22.55 20.53 -0.19
C GLU A 225 22.97 19.05 -0.10
N GLU A 226 22.51 18.34 0.94
CA GLU A 226 22.72 16.91 1.08
C GLU A 226 22.12 16.13 -0.10
N LYS A 227 22.79 15.05 -0.52
CA LYS A 227 22.30 14.18 -1.59
C LYS A 227 21.49 13.04 -1.02
N ILE A 228 20.24 12.88 -1.47
CA ILE A 228 19.37 11.78 -1.06
C ILE A 228 20.08 10.45 -1.37
N TRP A 229 20.36 9.68 -0.33
CA TRP A 229 21.07 8.40 -0.40
C TRP A 229 20.10 7.25 -0.06
N LYS A 230 20.41 6.03 -0.51
CA LYS A 230 19.52 4.85 -0.36
C LYS A 230 18.07 5.11 -0.83
N TYR A 231 17.93 5.86 -1.92
CA TYR A 231 16.64 6.07 -2.56
C TYR A 231 16.19 4.81 -3.30
N GLU A 232 15.05 4.28 -2.88
CA GLU A 232 14.24 3.34 -3.66
C GLU A 232 12.89 4.00 -3.93
N GLN A 233 12.41 3.93 -5.16
CA GLN A 233 11.09 4.46 -5.50
C GLN A 233 10.02 3.63 -4.80
N GLU A 234 9.20 4.30 -3.97
CA GLU A 234 7.99 3.69 -3.42
C GLU A 234 7.13 3.26 -4.58
N GLY A 235 6.80 1.98 -4.69
CA GLY A 235 6.21 1.53 -5.95
C GLY A 235 4.70 1.48 -5.97
N LEU A 236 4.06 2.20 -5.04
CA LEU A 236 2.75 2.78 -5.30
C LEU A 236 2.82 4.04 -6.18
N VAL A 237 4.01 4.65 -6.37
CA VAL A 237 4.19 5.85 -7.21
C VAL A 237 3.60 5.69 -8.62
N PRO A 238 3.82 4.59 -9.37
CA PRO A 238 3.20 4.42 -10.68
C PRO A 238 1.67 4.49 -10.63
N PHE A 239 1.03 3.85 -9.64
CA PHE A 239 -0.43 3.86 -9.50
C PHE A 239 -0.99 5.23 -9.09
N VAL A 240 -0.22 6.01 -8.33
CA VAL A 240 -0.54 7.42 -8.02
C VAL A 240 -0.49 8.25 -9.30
N VAL A 241 0.55 8.08 -10.11
CA VAL A 241 0.69 8.77 -11.39
C VAL A 241 -0.46 8.39 -12.32
N ASP A 242 -0.78 7.11 -12.45
CA ASP A 242 -1.91 6.64 -13.26
C ASP A 242 -3.24 7.24 -12.79
N ALA A 243 -3.45 7.41 -11.48
CA ALA A 243 -4.67 8.01 -10.95
C ALA A 243 -4.80 9.49 -11.34
N VAL A 244 -3.68 10.23 -11.29
CA VAL A 244 -3.62 11.63 -11.74
C VAL A 244 -3.84 11.72 -13.25
N TYR A 245 -3.20 10.86 -14.03
CA TYR A 245 -3.37 10.82 -15.49
C TYR A 245 -4.79 10.43 -15.89
N ALA A 246 -5.40 9.44 -15.23
CA ALA A 246 -6.79 9.06 -15.46
C ALA A 246 -7.74 10.25 -15.24
N MET A 247 -7.55 11.00 -14.16
CA MET A 247 -8.32 12.23 -13.91
C MET A 247 -8.06 13.30 -14.98
N ALA A 248 -6.80 13.54 -15.35
CA ALA A 248 -6.44 14.53 -16.37
C ALA A 248 -7.03 14.19 -17.74
N HIS A 249 -6.93 12.94 -18.17
CA HIS A 249 -7.53 12.45 -19.42
C HIS A 249 -9.07 12.54 -19.38
N ALA A 250 -9.70 12.23 -18.23
CA ALA A 250 -11.14 12.35 -18.07
C ALA A 250 -11.61 13.80 -18.21
N ILE A 251 -10.93 14.75 -17.54
CA ILE A 251 -11.23 16.18 -17.65
C ILE A 251 -11.01 16.67 -19.08
N HIS A 252 -9.92 16.27 -19.73
CA HIS A 252 -9.63 16.62 -21.12
C HIS A 252 -10.72 16.15 -22.08
N ASN A 253 -11.16 14.89 -21.94
CA ASN A 253 -12.23 14.33 -22.77
C ASN A 253 -13.56 15.02 -22.50
N LEU A 254 -13.89 15.29 -21.22
CA LEU A 254 -15.08 16.05 -20.84
C LEU A 254 -15.09 17.45 -21.49
N LEU A 255 -13.96 18.16 -21.45
CA LEU A 255 -13.84 19.49 -22.06
C LEU A 255 -13.96 19.41 -23.58
N LYS A 256 -13.36 18.41 -24.23
CA LYS A 256 -13.54 18.19 -25.67
C LYS A 256 -15.00 17.95 -26.06
N ASP A 257 -15.71 17.14 -25.28
CA ASP A 257 -17.10 16.78 -25.54
C ASP A 257 -18.05 17.96 -25.33
N ARG A 258 -17.76 18.85 -24.38
CA ARG A 258 -18.61 20.02 -24.06
C ARG A 258 -18.26 21.26 -24.89
N CYS A 259 -16.98 21.49 -25.15
CA CYS A 259 -16.46 22.74 -25.69
C CYS A 259 -16.06 22.64 -27.17
N GLY A 260 -16.04 21.44 -27.75
CA GLY A 260 -15.54 21.20 -29.11
C GLY A 260 -14.00 21.15 -29.16
N ARG A 261 -13.45 20.71 -30.30
CA ARG A 261 -11.99 20.50 -30.47
C ARG A 261 -11.17 21.80 -30.59
N ASP A 262 -11.79 22.90 -31.02
CA ASP A 262 -11.07 24.10 -31.46
C ASP A 262 -11.15 25.30 -30.49
N GLY A 263 -11.67 25.13 -29.27
CA GLY A 263 -11.72 26.21 -28.27
C GLY A 263 -12.63 27.41 -28.62
N ASN A 264 -13.33 27.36 -29.77
CA ASN A 264 -14.18 28.44 -30.29
C ASN A 264 -15.54 28.61 -29.56
N LYS A 265 -15.86 27.76 -28.58
CA LYS A 265 -16.99 27.99 -27.66
C LYS A 265 -16.44 28.47 -26.32
N MET A 266 -16.87 29.66 -25.86
CA MET A 266 -16.64 30.10 -24.49
C MET A 266 -17.19 29.04 -23.54
N CYS A 267 -16.28 28.27 -22.96
CA CYS A 267 -16.61 27.19 -22.04
C CYS A 267 -16.17 27.65 -20.67
N HIS A 268 -17.12 28.04 -19.83
CA HIS A 268 -16.86 28.36 -18.42
C HIS A 268 -16.86 27.05 -17.63
N PRO A 269 -15.68 26.47 -17.27
CA PRO A 269 -15.61 25.10 -16.78
C PRO A 269 -16.29 24.91 -15.41
N LYS A 270 -16.42 26.00 -14.64
CA LYS A 270 -16.97 25.98 -13.28
C LYS A 270 -18.49 25.76 -13.23
N GLU A 271 -19.21 26.00 -14.32
CA GLU A 271 -20.68 25.98 -14.31
C GLU A 271 -21.28 24.61 -14.70
N PHE A 272 -20.47 23.68 -15.24
CA PHE A 272 -21.03 22.49 -15.94
C PHE A 272 -20.45 21.13 -15.54
N ILE A 273 -19.41 21.06 -14.70
CA ILE A 273 -18.82 19.76 -14.33
C ILE A 273 -19.62 19.13 -13.19
N LYS A 274 -20.68 18.40 -13.54
CA LYS A 274 -21.35 17.49 -12.61
C LYS A 274 -20.44 16.29 -12.35
N GLY A 275 -20.31 15.86 -11.10
CA GLY A 275 -19.45 14.72 -10.79
C GLY A 275 -19.89 13.41 -11.44
N SER A 276 -21.19 13.23 -11.71
CA SER A 276 -21.69 12.09 -12.49
C SER A 276 -21.18 12.08 -13.93
N ASP A 277 -21.07 13.25 -14.56
CA ASP A 277 -20.50 13.39 -15.90
C ASP A 277 -19.00 13.10 -15.88
N LEU A 278 -18.27 13.66 -14.91
CA LEU A 278 -16.84 13.38 -14.74
C LEU A 278 -16.58 11.89 -14.48
N LEU A 279 -17.40 11.25 -13.64
CA LEU A 279 -17.31 9.82 -13.36
C LEU A 279 -17.43 8.97 -14.63
N ARG A 280 -18.35 9.32 -15.54
CA ARG A 280 -18.53 8.63 -16.81
C ARG A 280 -17.24 8.65 -17.63
N HIS A 281 -16.60 9.82 -17.71
CA HIS A 281 -15.34 9.99 -18.44
C HIS A 281 -14.20 9.24 -17.77
N ILE A 282 -14.10 9.27 -16.43
CA ILE A 282 -13.11 8.48 -15.67
C ILE A 282 -13.23 6.99 -16.00
N ARG A 283 -14.45 6.46 -16.12
CA ARG A 283 -14.67 5.03 -16.40
C ARG A 283 -14.43 4.63 -17.86
N SER A 284 -14.33 5.60 -18.77
CA SER A 284 -14.08 5.36 -20.20
C SER A 284 -12.66 5.74 -20.63
N VAL A 285 -11.79 6.22 -19.72
CA VAL A 285 -10.43 6.59 -20.11
C VAL A 285 -9.62 5.36 -20.49
N SER A 286 -8.80 5.52 -21.52
CA SER A 286 -7.75 4.59 -21.91
C SER A 286 -6.55 5.42 -22.33
N PHE A 287 -5.38 5.11 -21.75
CA PHE A 287 -4.11 5.77 -22.05
C PHE A 287 -2.97 4.77 -21.87
N LYS A 288 -1.78 5.14 -22.33
CA LYS A 288 -0.57 4.32 -22.28
C LYS A 288 0.43 4.87 -21.28
#